data_AF-A0A537GAQ1-F1
#
_entry.id   AF-A0A537GAQ1-F1
#
_cell.length_a   1.000
_cell.length_b   1.000
_cell.length_c   1.000
_cell.angle_alpha   90.00
_cell.angle_beta   90.00
_cell.angle_gamma   90.00
#
_symmetry.space_group_name_H-M   'P 1'
#
loop_
_entity.id
_entity.type
_entity.pdbx_description
1 polymer ?
#
loop_
_entity_poly.entity_id
_entity_poly.type
_entity_poly.pdbx_seq_one_letter_code
_entity_poly.pdbx_strand_id
1 'polypeptide(L)'
;MPKTFSPLRVTFVGIMPTLFAHCQHCMEVMHATAMSPYSEQLESYPEDVKKQYFQLSEMAQKLKAEFGEAVIFDPVDSMSPQGVWLSIRHRIMRTPCILIQGSRVFSKIPDYEELRARIQEALEYGRIASTEASH
;
A
#
# COMPACT_ATOMS: atom_id res chain seq x y z
N MET A 1 -26.28 1.55 -16.00
CA MET A 1 -25.52 0.94 -14.88
C MET A 1 -24.08 1.41 -15.01
N PRO A 2 -23.46 2.03 -14.01
CA PRO A 2 -22.04 2.37 -14.13
C PRO A 2 -21.23 1.07 -14.18
N LYS A 3 -20.27 0.98 -15.12
CA LYS A 3 -19.29 -0.12 -15.19
C LYS A 3 -18.60 -0.21 -13.83
N THR A 4 -18.74 -1.34 -13.14
CA THR A 4 -18.07 -1.62 -11.86
C THR A 4 -16.57 -1.76 -12.10
N PHE A 5 -15.85 -0.64 -12.08
CA PHE A 5 -14.40 -0.64 -12.02
C PHE A 5 -13.99 -1.08 -10.62
N SER A 6 -13.42 -2.28 -10.48
CA SER A 6 -12.78 -2.68 -9.23
C SER A 6 -11.43 -1.95 -9.12
N PRO A 7 -11.19 -1.19 -8.04
CA PRO A 7 -9.96 -0.43 -7.90
C PRO A 7 -8.73 -1.35 -7.85
N LEU A 8 -7.61 -0.86 -8.36
CA LEU A 8 -6.35 -1.58 -8.35
C LEU A 8 -5.82 -1.62 -6.91
N ARG A 9 -5.75 -2.82 -6.32
CA ARG A 9 -5.18 -2.99 -4.99
C ARG A 9 -3.66 -3.04 -5.06
N VAL A 10 -3.00 -2.15 -4.31
CA VAL A 10 -1.56 -2.13 -4.07
C VAL A 10 -1.31 -2.53 -2.62
N THR A 11 -0.96 -3.79 -2.41
CA THR A 11 -0.74 -4.35 -1.08
C THR A 11 0.73 -4.22 -0.71
N PHE A 12 0.99 -3.60 0.43
CA PHE A 12 2.32 -3.54 1.00
C PHE A 12 2.44 -4.51 2.18
N VAL A 13 3.40 -5.43 2.13
CA VAL A 13 3.65 -6.39 3.22
C VAL A 13 4.96 -6.05 3.90
N GLY A 14 4.91 -5.71 5.17
CA GLY A 14 6.10 -5.40 5.98
C GLY A 14 5.77 -5.25 7.46
N ILE A 15 6.77 -4.90 8.26
CA ILE A 15 6.54 -4.58 9.68
C ILE A 15 5.71 -3.30 9.75
N MET A 16 4.51 -3.38 10.30
CA MET A 16 3.64 -2.22 10.51
C MET A 16 3.66 -1.88 12.00
N PRO A 17 4.18 -0.70 12.38
CA PRO A 17 4.10 -0.26 13.77
C PRO A 17 2.64 -0.32 14.23
N THR A 18 2.40 -1.03 15.32
CA THR A 18 1.08 -1.05 15.94
C THR A 18 0.94 0.25 16.73
N LEU A 19 0.56 1.31 16.02
CA LEU A 19 0.25 2.59 16.65
C LEU A 19 -1.19 2.51 17.13
N PHE A 20 -1.42 2.67 18.42
CA PHE A 20 -2.76 2.82 18.99
C PHE A 20 -3.26 4.25 18.70
N ALA A 21 -3.41 4.60 17.42
CA ALA A 21 -4.19 5.76 17.03
C ALA A 21 -5.68 5.35 17.12
N HIS A 22 -6.36 5.83 18.15
CA HIS A 22 -7.69 5.37 18.55
C HIS A 22 -8.84 5.68 17.57
N CYS A 23 -8.61 6.04 16.31
CA CYS A 23 -9.67 6.18 15.30
C CYS A 23 -9.10 6.36 13.88
N GLN A 24 -9.74 5.74 12.87
CA GLN A 24 -9.49 5.98 11.44
C GLN A 24 -9.60 7.48 11.07
N HIS A 25 -10.45 8.22 11.79
CA HIS A 25 -10.62 9.67 11.70
C HIS A 25 -9.37 10.45 12.18
N CYS A 26 -8.66 9.97 13.21
CA CYS A 26 -7.46 10.65 13.71
C CYS A 26 -6.28 10.51 12.73
N MET A 27 -6.18 9.38 12.01
CA MET A 27 -5.19 9.24 10.93
C MET A 27 -5.52 10.17 9.76
N GLU A 28 -6.78 10.28 9.34
CA GLU A 28 -7.18 11.21 8.28
C GLU A 28 -6.91 12.68 8.63
N VAL A 29 -7.11 13.08 9.90
CA VAL A 29 -6.80 14.43 10.40
C VAL A 29 -5.29 14.68 10.45
N MET A 30 -4.48 13.72 10.88
CA MET A 30 -3.01 13.84 10.85
C MET A 30 -2.50 13.99 9.41
N HIS A 31 -3.05 13.22 8.46
CA HIS A 31 -2.74 13.36 7.04
C HIS A 31 -3.17 14.72 6.44
N ALA A 32 -4.32 15.26 6.85
CA ALA A 32 -4.83 16.54 6.34
C ALA A 32 -4.06 17.77 6.86
N THR A 33 -3.36 17.63 7.98
CA THR A 33 -2.66 18.73 8.67
C THR A 33 -1.14 18.75 8.43
N ALA A 34 -0.63 17.86 7.57
CA ALA A 34 0.81 17.63 7.37
C ALA A 34 1.58 17.33 8.68
N MET A 35 0.87 16.92 9.73
CA MET A 35 1.50 16.43 10.94
C MET A 35 1.99 15.02 10.65
N SER A 36 3.30 14.81 10.85
CA SER A 36 3.88 13.47 10.83
C SER A 36 3.03 12.53 11.69
N PRO A 37 2.81 11.26 11.29
CA PRO A 37 2.10 10.24 12.10
C PRO A 37 2.94 9.82 13.32
N TYR A 38 3.51 10.81 13.99
CA TYR A 38 4.43 10.69 15.08
C TYR A 38 3.60 10.53 16.36
N SER A 39 3.83 9.41 17.03
CA SER A 39 3.28 9.15 18.36
C SER A 39 4.44 8.70 19.24
N GLU A 40 4.35 8.93 20.56
CA GLU A 40 5.32 8.41 21.53
C GLU A 40 5.54 6.88 21.37
N GLN A 41 4.51 6.17 20.92
CA GLN A 41 4.59 4.74 20.62
C GLN A 41 5.53 4.45 19.45
N LEU A 42 5.53 5.28 18.41
CA LEU A 42 6.44 5.13 17.27
C LEU A 42 7.90 5.31 17.70
N GLU A 43 8.20 6.17 18.69
CA GLU A 43 9.57 6.39 19.18
C GLU A 43 10.23 5.12 19.72
N SER A 44 9.44 4.22 20.30
CA SER A 44 9.94 2.96 20.85
C SER A 44 10.39 1.94 19.78
N TYR A 45 10.06 2.16 18.51
CA TYR A 45 10.44 1.26 17.42
C TYR A 45 11.88 1.53 16.94
N PRO A 46 12.56 0.51 16.38
CA PRO A 46 13.84 0.68 15.68
C PRO A 46 13.77 1.71 14.54
N GLU A 47 14.87 2.42 14.30
CA GLU A 47 14.94 3.50 13.29
C GLU A 47 14.67 3.02 11.85
N ASP A 48 15.06 1.80 11.52
CA ASP A 48 14.77 1.18 10.23
C ASP A 48 13.27 0.94 10.04
N VAL A 49 12.57 0.51 11.09
CA VAL A 49 11.10 0.33 11.08
C VAL A 49 10.39 1.68 10.94
N LYS A 50 10.83 2.71 11.68
CA LYS A 50 10.30 4.09 11.55
C LYS A 50 10.49 4.61 10.14
N LYS A 51 11.70 4.48 9.58
CA LYS A 51 12.01 4.92 8.21
C LYS A 51 11.14 4.23 7.19
N GLN A 52 10.94 2.91 7.32
CA GLN A 52 10.05 2.15 6.46
C GLN A 52 8.62 2.68 6.56
N TYR A 53 8.10 2.88 7.77
CA TYR A 53 6.75 3.42 7.98
C TYR A 53 6.55 4.80 7.32
N PHE A 54 7.49 5.74 7.52
CA PHE A 54 7.41 7.06 6.88
C PHE A 54 7.45 6.98 5.35
N GLN A 55 8.33 6.14 4.79
CA GLN A 55 8.39 5.93 3.34
C GLN A 55 7.05 5.44 2.78
N LEU A 56 6.35 4.58 3.52
CA LEU A 56 5.05 4.05 3.11
C LEU A 56 3.93 5.07 3.24
N SER A 57 3.91 5.82 4.34
CA SER A 57 2.94 6.89 4.51
C SER A 57 3.09 7.96 3.42
N GLU A 58 4.32 8.27 3.00
CA GLU A 58 4.57 9.18 1.89
C GLU A 58 4.08 8.60 0.55
N MET A 59 4.40 7.34 0.26
CA MET A 59 3.91 6.65 -0.94
C MET A 59 2.39 6.60 -1.00
N ALA A 60 1.74 6.22 0.10
CA ALA A 60 0.28 6.13 0.18
C ALA A 60 -0.37 7.49 -0.10
N GLN A 61 0.19 8.58 0.44
CA GLN A 61 -0.28 9.94 0.18
C GLN A 61 -0.14 10.32 -1.30
N LYS A 62 1.03 10.06 -1.91
CA LYS A 62 1.25 10.34 -3.34
C LYS A 62 0.31 9.53 -4.23
N LEU A 63 0.12 8.24 -3.93
CA LEU A 63 -0.81 7.37 -4.67
C LEU A 63 -2.26 7.86 -4.55
N LYS A 64 -2.71 8.22 -3.34
CA LYS A 64 -4.05 8.77 -3.13
C LYS A 64 -4.25 10.09 -3.88
N ALA A 65 -3.24 10.97 -3.87
CA ALA A 65 -3.29 12.25 -4.55
C ALA A 65 -3.32 12.11 -6.08
N GLU A 66 -2.55 11.17 -6.64
CA GLU A 66 -2.45 11.00 -8.10
C GLU A 66 -3.57 10.13 -8.68
N PHE A 67 -3.90 9.00 -8.05
CA PHE A 67 -4.82 8.00 -8.61
C PHE A 67 -6.22 8.01 -7.99
N GLY A 68 -6.43 8.76 -6.90
CA GLY A 68 -7.73 8.86 -6.24
C GLY A 68 -8.30 7.49 -5.88
N GLU A 69 -9.58 7.27 -6.22
CA GLU A 69 -10.28 6.01 -5.94
C GLU A 69 -9.92 4.86 -6.89
N ALA A 70 -9.14 5.11 -7.95
CA ALA A 70 -8.75 4.06 -8.89
C ALA A 70 -7.73 3.08 -8.29
N VAL A 71 -7.04 3.46 -7.20
CA VAL A 71 -6.02 2.66 -6.52
C VAL A 71 -6.31 2.63 -5.02
N ILE A 72 -6.29 1.44 -4.43
CA ILE A 72 -6.38 1.25 -2.98
C ILE A 72 -5.01 0.86 -2.45
N PHE A 73 -4.49 1.64 -1.51
CA PHE A 73 -3.32 1.27 -0.72
C PHE A 73 -3.75 0.37 0.45
N ASP A 74 -3.12 -0.81 0.54
CA ASP A 74 -3.50 -1.88 1.47
C ASP A 74 -2.29 -2.32 2.30
N PRO A 75 -2.01 -1.68 3.44
CA PRO A 75 -0.91 -2.05 4.32
C PRO A 75 -1.24 -3.33 5.10
N VAL A 76 -0.36 -4.32 5.01
CA VAL A 76 -0.48 -5.60 5.72
C VAL A 76 0.75 -5.82 6.57
N ASP A 77 0.53 -6.01 7.87
CA ASP A 77 1.58 -6.40 8.79
C ASP A 77 2.07 -7.82 8.47
N SER A 78 3.38 -8.00 8.31
CA SER A 78 3.98 -9.29 7.93
C SER A 78 3.82 -10.38 8.98
N MET A 79 3.62 -10.02 10.25
CA MET A 79 3.39 -10.92 11.38
C MET A 79 1.89 -11.18 11.62
N SER A 80 0.99 -10.48 10.94
CA SER A 80 -0.44 -10.79 10.97
C SER A 80 -0.75 -12.12 10.26
N PRO A 81 -1.87 -12.81 10.58
CA PRO A 81 -2.28 -14.02 9.86
C PRO A 81 -2.37 -13.82 8.33
N GLN A 82 -2.84 -12.65 7.87
CA GLN A 82 -2.88 -12.29 6.47
C GLN A 82 -1.47 -12.13 5.88
N GLY A 83 -0.56 -11.46 6.58
CA GLY A 83 0.83 -11.26 6.16
C GLY A 83 1.61 -12.57 6.07
N VAL A 84 1.44 -13.47 7.04
CA VAL A 84 2.02 -14.82 7.03
C VAL A 84 1.49 -15.63 5.84
N TRP A 85 0.17 -15.62 5.61
CA TRP A 85 -0.42 -16.29 4.47
C TRP A 85 0.12 -15.76 3.14
N LEU A 86 0.17 -14.44 2.96
CA LEU A 86 0.75 -13.80 1.78
C LEU A 86 2.23 -14.19 1.61
N SER A 87 2.98 -14.24 2.71
CA SER A 87 4.40 -14.60 2.68
C SER A 87 4.63 -16.03 2.19
N ILE A 88 3.79 -16.97 2.62
CA ILE A 88 3.80 -18.34 2.12
C ILE A 88 3.35 -18.39 0.65
N ARG A 89 2.19 -17.81 0.33
CA ARG A 89 1.56 -17.81 -1.00
C ARG A 89 2.48 -17.25 -2.09
N HIS A 90 3.22 -16.19 -1.78
CA HIS A 90 4.07 -15.44 -2.72
C HIS A 90 5.57 -15.64 -2.49
N ARG A 91 5.96 -16.60 -1.64
CA ARG A 91 7.35 -16.92 -1.30
C ARG A 91 8.15 -15.67 -0.88
N ILE A 92 7.54 -14.82 -0.06
CA ILE A 92 8.18 -13.60 0.45
C ILE A 92 9.13 -14.02 1.57
N MET A 93 10.40 -14.17 1.24
CA MET A 93 11.44 -14.55 2.20
C MET A 93 12.00 -13.38 2.99
N ARG A 94 11.79 -12.14 2.50
CA ARG A 94 12.22 -10.90 3.12
C ARG A 94 11.16 -9.84 2.91
N THR A 95 10.89 -9.10 3.97
CA THR A 95 10.07 -7.90 3.96
C THR A 95 10.97 -6.67 4.00
N PRO A 96 10.53 -5.52 3.49
CA PRO A 96 9.22 -5.29 2.89
C PRO A 96 9.05 -5.79 1.45
N CYS A 97 7.81 -6.00 1.01
CA CYS A 97 7.49 -6.30 -0.39
C CYS A 97 6.17 -5.65 -0.83
N ILE A 98 5.98 -5.50 -2.15
CA ILE A 98 4.78 -4.90 -2.74
C ILE A 98 4.13 -5.87 -3.73
N LEU A 99 2.81 -6.01 -3.61
CA LEU A 99 1.97 -6.76 -4.52
C LEU A 99 1.00 -5.81 -5.22
N ILE A 100 0.76 -6.03 -6.52
CA ILE A 100 -0.26 -5.35 -7.31
C ILE A 100 -1.29 -6.40 -7.72
N GLN A 101 -2.56 -6.19 -7.36
CA GLN A 101 -3.64 -7.18 -7.55
C GLN A 101 -3.28 -8.59 -7.07
N GLY A 102 -2.62 -8.67 -5.91
CA GLY A 102 -2.19 -9.95 -5.33
C GLY A 102 -1.05 -10.63 -6.07
N SER A 103 -0.45 -10.03 -7.10
CA SER A 103 0.77 -10.53 -7.72
C SER A 103 1.97 -9.80 -7.16
N ARG A 104 3.00 -10.54 -6.70
CA ARG A 104 4.23 -9.94 -6.17
C ARG A 104 5.00 -9.26 -7.30
N VAL A 105 5.16 -7.94 -7.21
CA VAL A 105 5.85 -7.13 -8.22
C VAL A 105 7.22 -6.66 -7.71
N PHE A 106 7.30 -6.27 -6.44
CA PHE A 106 8.56 -5.76 -5.85
C PHE A 106 8.95 -6.54 -4.60
N SER A 107 10.26 -6.82 -4.47
CA SER A 107 10.86 -7.51 -3.31
C SER A 107 11.48 -6.58 -2.27
N LYS A 108 11.36 -5.27 -2.49
CA LYS A 108 11.79 -4.16 -1.63
C LYS A 108 10.90 -2.96 -1.93
N ILE A 109 10.97 -1.91 -1.12
CA ILE A 109 10.36 -0.61 -1.45
C ILE A 109 11.09 -0.04 -2.69
N PRO A 110 10.40 0.18 -3.83
CA PRO A 110 10.97 0.86 -4.99
C PRO A 110 10.94 2.39 -4.80
N ASP A 111 11.47 3.14 -5.75
CA ASP A 111 11.19 4.57 -5.81
C ASP A 111 9.75 4.82 -6.29
N TYR A 112 9.20 6.00 -5.98
CA TYR A 112 7.81 6.33 -6.32
C TYR A 112 7.52 6.21 -7.82
N GLU A 113 8.41 6.72 -8.69
CA GLU A 113 8.21 6.67 -10.14
C GLU A 113 8.18 5.24 -10.69
N GLU A 114 8.94 4.31 -10.11
CA GLU A 114 8.94 2.92 -10.53
C GLU A 114 7.62 2.23 -10.14
N LEU A 115 7.12 2.48 -8.92
CA LEU A 115 5.81 2.00 -8.49
C LEU A 115 4.68 2.59 -9.34
N ARG A 116 4.76 3.89 -9.60
CA ARG A 116 3.80 4.66 -10.42
C ARG A 116 3.68 4.08 -11.83
N ALA A 117 4.81 3.85 -12.51
CA ALA A 117 4.83 3.27 -13.85
C ALA A 117 4.14 1.89 -13.89
N ARG A 118 4.41 1.04 -12.89
CA ARG A 118 3.74 -0.28 -12.78
C ARG A 118 2.25 -0.20 -12.49
N ILE A 119 1.81 0.77 -11.71
CA ILE A 119 0.40 1.02 -11.46
C ILE A 119 -0.30 1.50 -12.73
N GLN A 120 0.30 2.41 -13.49
CA GLN A 120 -0.23 2.88 -14.76
C GLN A 120 -0.39 1.73 -15.76
N GLU A 121 0.66 0.92 -15.94
CA GLU A 121 0.64 -0.29 -16.77
C GLU A 121 -0.51 -1.23 -16.37
N ALA A 122 -0.67 -1.50 -15.07
CA ALA A 122 -1.73 -2.39 -14.57
C ALA A 122 -3.15 -1.81 -14.75
N LEU A 123 -3.33 -0.50 -14.58
CA LEU A 123 -4.60 0.18 -14.82
C LEU A 123 -4.98 0.16 -16.30
N GLU A 124 -4.02 0.38 -17.20
CA GLU A 124 -4.23 0.31 -18.65
C GLU A 124 -4.62 -1.10 -19.08
N TYR A 125 -3.90 -2.13 -18.63
CA TYR A 125 -4.21 -3.52 -18.93
C TYR A 125 -5.62 -3.91 -18.43
N GLY A 126 -5.99 -3.50 -17.20
CA GLY A 126 -7.33 -3.75 -16.67
C GLY A 126 -8.46 -3.05 -17.44
N ARG A 127 -8.20 -1.87 -18.00
CA ARG A 127 -9.15 -1.16 -18.87
C ARG A 127 -9.31 -1.84 -20.24
N ILE A 128 -8.23 -2.37 -20.80
CA ILE A 128 -8.28 -3.11 -22.08
C ILE A 128 -9.08 -4.40 -21.89
N ALA A 129 -8.76 -5.21 -20.88
CA ALA A 129 -9.44 -6.48 -20.60
C ALA A 129 -10.95 -6.31 -20.33
N SER A 130 -11.35 -5.23 -19.64
CA SER A 130 -12.77 -4.92 -19.38
C SER A 130 -13.52 -4.42 -20.61
N THR A 131 -12.82 -3.90 -21.63
CA THR A 131 -13.42 -3.48 -22.91
C THR A 131 -13.68 -4.69 -23.80
N GLU A 132 -12.77 -5.66 -23.84
CA GLU A 132 -12.92 -6.90 -24.61
C GLU A 132 -14.02 -7.83 -24.05
N ALA A 133 -14.18 -7.89 -22.72
CA ALA A 133 -15.23 -8.70 -22.08
C ALA A 133 -16.66 -8.16 -22.24
N SER A 134 -16.84 -6.98 -22.84
CA SER A 134 -18.15 -6.36 -23.07
C SER A 134 -18.69 -6.54 -24.50
N HIS A 135 -18.00 -7.31 -25.36
CA HIS A 135 -18.36 -7.58 -26.76
C HIS A 135 -18.87 -9.01 -26.97
#